data_AF-A0A2T3Z0R9-F1
#
_entry.id   AF-A0A2T3Z0R9-F1
#
_cell.length_a   1.000
_cell.length_b   1.000
_cell.length_c   1.000
_cell.angle_alpha   90.00
_cell.angle_beta   90.00
_cell.angle_gamma   90.00
#
_symmetry.space_group_name_H-M   'P 1'
#
loop_
_entity.id
_entity.type
_entity.pdbx_description
1 polymer ?
#
loop_
_entity_poly.entity_id
_entity_poly.type
_entity_poly.pdbx_seq_one_letter_code
_entity_poly.pdbx_strand_id
1 'polypeptide(L)'
;PAPPSLEERRLYYFNIFPACPRLVARSSTFVWEHPRKPGSVMYLTRLRFDRRDSPFFRLWENWKSGLIIQLMRIAERVNYTFMETARVEINGESHDTLMIGVEPDSLSWERGYALALRCKAVLEERGIHNVHCEIRE
;
A
#
# COMPACT_ATOMS: atom_id res chain seq x y z
N PRO A 1 5.97 -10.39 -4.13
CA PRO A 1 6.95 -10.80 -3.10
C PRO A 1 6.49 -12.13 -2.47
N ALA A 2 7.32 -12.75 -1.61
CA ALA A 2 6.87 -13.83 -0.72
C ALA A 2 5.90 -13.30 0.36
N PRO A 3 5.14 -14.18 1.06
CA PRO A 3 4.38 -13.79 2.23
C PRO A 3 5.26 -13.09 3.28
N PRO A 4 4.81 -11.98 3.88
CA PRO A 4 5.57 -11.30 4.91
C PRO A 4 5.68 -12.19 6.15
N SER A 5 6.85 -12.18 6.80
CA SER A 5 7.04 -12.89 8.06
C SER A 5 6.15 -12.27 9.16
N LEU A 6 5.89 -13.00 10.25
CA LEU A 6 5.12 -12.46 11.38
C LEU A 6 5.73 -11.16 11.93
N GLU A 7 7.07 -11.07 11.91
CA GLU A 7 7.82 -9.91 12.35
C GLU A 7 7.63 -8.73 11.38
N GLU A 8 7.80 -8.96 10.07
CA GLU A 8 7.53 -7.94 9.04
C GLU A 8 6.09 -7.44 9.15
N ARG A 9 5.11 -8.34 9.26
CA ARG A 9 3.69 -7.96 9.42
C ARG A 9 3.48 -6.97 10.56
N ARG A 10 4.15 -7.15 11.69
CA ARG A 10 3.99 -6.30 12.88
C ARG A 10 4.81 -5.01 12.84
N LEU A 11 5.95 -5.04 12.16
CA LEU A 11 6.93 -3.95 12.22
C LEU A 11 7.08 -3.18 10.92
N TYR A 12 6.37 -3.54 9.85
CA TYR A 12 6.46 -2.86 8.56
C TYR A 12 6.20 -1.35 8.65
N TYR A 13 5.21 -0.97 9.47
CA TYR A 13 4.85 0.43 9.70
C TYR A 13 5.39 1.00 11.02
N PHE A 14 6.36 0.31 11.62
CA PHE A 14 6.98 0.74 12.87
C PHE A 14 7.60 2.13 12.69
N ASN A 15 7.30 3.05 13.63
CA ASN A 15 7.65 4.49 13.63
C ASN A 15 6.81 5.42 12.72
N ILE A 16 5.82 4.90 11.99
CA ILE A 16 5.04 5.71 11.04
C ILE A 16 3.62 5.95 11.54
N PHE A 17 2.96 4.90 12.03
CA PHE A 17 1.64 5.00 12.63
C PHE A 17 1.73 4.70 14.13
N PRO A 18 1.09 5.53 15.00
CA PRO A 18 1.00 5.23 16.43
C PRO A 18 0.33 3.88 16.72
N ALA A 19 -0.72 3.55 15.95
CA ALA A 19 -1.45 2.29 16.08
C ALA A 19 -0.69 1.08 15.51
N CYS A 20 0.38 1.30 14.74
CA CYS A 20 1.21 0.29 14.09
C CYS A 20 0.38 -0.86 13.45
N PRO A 21 -0.44 -0.55 12.43
CA PRO A 21 -1.29 -1.55 11.78
C PRO A 21 -0.43 -2.67 11.20
N ARG A 22 -1.02 -3.86 11.03
CA ARG A 22 -0.27 -4.98 10.46
C ARG A 22 -0.30 -4.95 8.95
N LEU A 23 0.83 -5.21 8.33
CA LEU A 23 0.89 -5.47 6.90
C LEU A 23 0.20 -6.82 6.61
N VAL A 24 -0.70 -6.82 5.64
CA VAL A 24 -1.34 -8.03 5.11
C VAL A 24 -0.62 -8.46 3.84
N ALA A 25 -0.49 -7.55 2.86
CA ALA A 25 0.15 -7.81 1.58
C ALA A 25 0.65 -6.53 0.92
N ARG A 26 1.63 -6.65 0.03
CA ARG A 26 2.13 -5.54 -0.79
C ARG A 26 2.52 -5.99 -2.19
N SER A 27 2.37 -5.10 -3.16
CA SER A 27 2.81 -5.35 -4.54
C SER A 27 4.31 -5.11 -4.74
N SER A 28 4.94 -4.32 -3.87
CA SER A 28 6.37 -4.00 -3.97
C SER A 28 7.24 -5.23 -3.70
N THR A 29 8.42 -5.27 -4.31
CA THR A 29 9.39 -6.37 -4.17
C THR A 29 10.56 -6.03 -3.25
N PHE A 30 10.47 -4.89 -2.57
CA PHE A 30 11.45 -4.43 -1.60
C PHE A 30 11.67 -5.46 -0.48
N VAL A 31 12.92 -5.83 -0.21
CA VAL A 31 13.27 -6.80 0.83
C VAL A 31 13.24 -6.10 2.19
N TRP A 32 12.20 -6.33 2.98
CA TRP A 32 12.08 -5.68 4.29
C TRP A 32 13.20 -6.11 5.22
N GLU A 33 13.77 -5.14 5.96
CA GLU A 33 14.76 -5.38 6.99
C GLU A 33 14.25 -4.91 8.35
N HIS A 34 14.67 -5.61 9.41
CA HIS A 34 14.26 -5.25 10.75
C HIS A 34 14.77 -3.85 11.12
N PRO A 35 13.89 -2.90 11.52
CA PRO A 35 14.24 -1.48 11.65
C PRO A 35 15.24 -1.19 12.77
N ARG A 36 15.41 -2.11 13.74
CA ARG A 36 16.41 -1.97 14.82
C ARG A 36 17.71 -2.73 14.54
N LYS A 37 17.86 -3.37 13.39
CA LYS A 37 19.11 -4.04 13.03
C LYS A 37 20.16 -2.97 12.72
N PRO A 38 21.35 -2.98 13.37
CA PRO A 38 22.42 -2.06 13.04
C PRO A 38 22.78 -2.15 11.55
N GLY A 39 22.86 -1.01 10.87
CA GLY A 39 23.10 -0.96 9.42
C GLY A 39 21.91 -1.37 8.55
N SER A 40 20.70 -1.49 9.13
CA SER A 40 19.47 -1.67 8.37
C SER A 40 19.33 -0.56 7.34
N VAL A 41 19.30 -0.94 6.06
CA VAL A 41 19.13 0.01 4.97
C VAL A 41 17.68 0.10 4.52
N MET A 42 16.79 -0.83 4.92
CA MET A 42 15.42 -0.90 4.39
C MET A 42 14.29 -0.91 5.42
N TYR A 43 13.79 0.27 5.76
CA TYR A 43 12.52 0.46 6.48
C TYR A 43 11.77 1.70 5.97
N LEU A 44 10.45 1.72 6.17
CA LEU A 44 9.61 2.85 5.80
C LEU A 44 10.01 4.07 6.63
N THR A 45 10.47 5.15 5.98
CA THR A 45 11.01 6.34 6.68
C THR A 45 9.97 7.44 6.81
N ARG A 46 9.03 7.54 5.86
CA ARG A 46 8.02 8.59 5.87
C ARG A 46 6.77 8.19 5.10
N LEU A 47 5.62 8.63 5.59
CA LEU A 47 4.35 8.51 4.90
C LEU A 47 3.68 9.88 4.80
N ARG A 48 3.13 10.21 3.63
CA ARG A 48 2.39 11.45 3.40
C ARG A 48 1.10 11.17 2.62
N PHE A 49 -0.01 11.62 3.18
CA PHE A 49 -1.32 11.67 2.51
C PHE A 49 -1.53 13.04 1.84
N ASP A 50 -2.53 13.13 0.95
CA ASP A 50 -2.92 14.35 0.21
C ASP A 50 -1.76 15.04 -0.54
N ARG A 51 -1.46 14.50 -1.73
CA ARG A 51 -0.37 14.98 -2.61
C ARG A 51 -0.95 15.60 -3.88
N ARG A 52 -1.52 16.81 -3.77
CA ARG A 52 -2.16 17.55 -4.88
C ARG A 52 -1.28 17.71 -6.13
N ASP A 53 0.04 17.63 -5.95
CA ASP A 53 1.05 17.69 -7.00
C ASP A 53 1.26 16.35 -7.76
N SER A 54 0.83 15.20 -7.22
CA SER A 54 1.00 13.89 -7.88
C SER A 54 -0.02 13.66 -9.01
N PRO A 55 0.42 13.14 -10.18
CA PRO A 55 -0.50 12.61 -11.20
C PRO A 55 -1.48 11.57 -10.66
N PHE A 56 -1.04 10.73 -9.72
CA PHE A 56 -1.89 9.72 -9.10
C PHE A 56 -3.04 10.38 -8.32
N PHE A 57 -2.71 11.36 -7.47
CA PHE A 57 -3.72 12.09 -6.70
C PHE A 57 -4.69 12.86 -7.61
N ARG A 58 -4.21 13.50 -8.69
CA ARG A 58 -5.08 14.18 -9.65
C ARG A 58 -6.07 13.24 -10.32
N LEU A 59 -5.63 12.02 -10.68
CA LEU A 59 -6.50 11.02 -11.27
C LEU A 59 -7.50 10.46 -10.25
N TRP A 60 -7.05 10.28 -9.01
CA TRP A 60 -7.86 9.86 -7.86
C TRP A 60 -9.01 10.83 -7.58
N GLU A 61 -8.70 12.13 -7.43
CA GLU A 61 -9.70 13.17 -7.14
C GLU A 61 -10.63 13.50 -8.31
N ASN A 62 -10.23 13.14 -9.54
CA ASN A 62 -11.07 13.37 -10.71
C ASN A 62 -12.23 12.37 -10.75
N TRP A 63 -13.40 12.76 -10.24
CA TRP A 63 -14.60 11.92 -10.24
C TRP A 63 -15.00 11.39 -11.64
N LYS A 64 -14.66 12.11 -12.72
CA LYS A 64 -14.93 11.68 -14.10
C LYS A 64 -14.00 10.55 -14.57
N SER A 65 -12.89 10.30 -13.88
CA SER A 65 -11.96 9.23 -14.25
C SER A 65 -12.56 7.83 -14.04
N GLY A 66 -13.51 7.72 -13.11
CA GLY A 66 -14.08 6.45 -12.67
C GLY A 66 -13.08 5.53 -11.94
N LEU A 67 -11.87 6.02 -11.63
CA LEU A 67 -10.80 5.21 -11.04
C LEU A 67 -11.21 4.63 -9.70
N ILE A 68 -11.69 5.48 -8.78
CA ILE A 68 -12.11 5.06 -7.44
C ILE A 68 -13.21 4.00 -7.55
N ILE A 69 -14.21 4.20 -8.42
CA ILE A 69 -15.31 3.24 -8.62
C ILE A 69 -14.78 1.89 -9.10
N GLN A 70 -13.82 1.89 -10.05
CA GLN A 70 -13.20 0.66 -10.54
C GLN A 70 -12.41 -0.07 -9.44
N LEU A 71 -11.64 0.66 -8.64
CA LEU A 71 -10.87 0.09 -7.52
C LEU A 71 -11.79 -0.45 -6.41
N MET A 72 -12.86 0.27 -6.08
CA MET A 72 -13.88 -0.19 -5.12
C MET A 72 -14.55 -1.48 -5.59
N ARG A 73 -14.89 -1.62 -6.88
CA ARG A 73 -15.42 -2.86 -7.45
C ARG A 73 -14.46 -4.04 -7.34
N ILE A 74 -13.16 -3.79 -7.48
CA ILE A 74 -12.14 -4.84 -7.30
C ILE A 74 -12.06 -5.25 -5.82
N ALA A 75 -12.14 -4.26 -4.93
CA ALA A 75 -12.08 -4.47 -3.49
C ALA A 75 -13.39 -5.01 -2.89
N GLU A 76 -14.53 -4.96 -3.58
CA GLU A 76 -15.87 -5.31 -3.07
C GLU A 76 -15.95 -6.69 -2.38
N ARG A 77 -15.12 -7.65 -2.80
CA ARG A 77 -15.08 -9.02 -2.23
C ARG A 77 -14.23 -9.15 -0.98
N VAL A 78 -13.62 -8.05 -0.55
CA VAL A 78 -12.73 -7.93 0.60
C VAL A 78 -13.31 -6.78 1.39
N ASN A 79 -13.91 -7.05 2.55
CA ASN A 79 -14.57 -6.04 3.39
C ASN A 79 -13.58 -4.94 3.81
N TYR A 80 -13.30 -4.00 2.90
CA TYR A 80 -12.28 -2.99 3.06
C TYR A 80 -12.85 -1.85 3.90
N THR A 81 -12.02 -1.29 4.77
CA THR A 81 -12.43 -0.25 5.72
C THR A 81 -12.11 1.15 5.19
N PHE A 82 -11.03 1.29 4.43
CA PHE A 82 -10.68 2.53 3.72
C PHE A 82 -9.84 2.24 2.48
N MET A 83 -9.75 3.24 1.60
CA MET A 83 -8.84 3.25 0.47
C MET A 83 -8.35 4.67 0.24
N GLU A 84 -7.03 4.87 0.18
CA GLU A 84 -6.44 6.20 0.09
C GLU A 84 -5.11 6.19 -0.69
N THR A 85 -4.80 7.29 -1.37
CA THR A 85 -3.48 7.48 -1.98
C THR A 85 -2.49 8.02 -0.96
N ALA A 86 -1.30 7.43 -0.94
CA ALA A 86 -0.19 7.90 -0.12
C ALA A 86 1.10 7.99 -0.93
N ARG A 87 2.04 8.80 -0.44
CA ARG A 87 3.44 8.74 -0.86
C ARG A 87 4.25 8.12 0.27
N VAL A 88 4.84 6.97 -0.02
CA VAL A 88 5.64 6.17 0.89
C VAL A 88 7.11 6.41 0.55
N GLU A 89 7.90 6.81 1.55
CA GLU A 89 9.35 6.94 1.42
C GLU A 89 10.02 5.68 2.00
N ILE A 90 10.80 5.01 1.16
CA ILE A 90 11.60 3.82 1.50
C ILE A 90 13.00 4.12 1.01
N ASN A 91 13.99 4.12 1.90
CA ASN A 91 15.41 4.30 1.56
C ASN A 91 15.71 5.64 0.86
N GLY A 92 14.95 6.68 1.18
CA GLY A 92 15.06 7.99 0.51
C GLY A 92 14.41 8.05 -0.88
N GLU A 93 13.90 6.92 -1.39
CA GLU A 93 13.09 6.88 -2.60
C GLU A 93 11.61 7.03 -2.25
N SER A 94 10.90 7.87 -3.02
CA SER A 94 9.48 8.12 -2.83
C SER A 94 8.65 7.38 -3.86
N HIS A 95 7.68 6.60 -3.40
CA HIS A 95 6.78 5.81 -4.24
C HIS A 95 5.34 6.23 -4.00
N ASP A 96 4.59 6.42 -5.09
CA ASP A 96 3.15 6.57 -5.00
C ASP A 96 2.54 5.20 -4.65
N THR A 97 1.64 5.18 -3.67
CA THR A 97 1.12 3.95 -3.10
C THR A 97 -0.37 4.07 -2.86
N LEU A 98 -1.14 3.12 -3.37
CA LEU A 98 -2.53 2.91 -2.95
C LEU A 98 -2.52 2.11 -1.65
N MET A 99 -3.05 2.69 -0.59
CA MET A 99 -3.25 2.00 0.68
C MET A 99 -4.69 1.52 0.80
N ILE A 100 -4.87 0.26 1.16
CA ILE A 100 -6.18 -0.36 1.39
C ILE A 100 -6.22 -0.89 2.83
N GLY A 101 -7.24 -0.47 3.57
CA GLY A 101 -7.54 -0.97 4.90
C GLY A 101 -8.48 -2.15 4.87
N VAL A 102 -8.28 -3.12 5.75
CA VAL A 102 -9.21 -4.24 5.97
C VAL A 102 -9.38 -4.48 7.46
N GLU A 103 -10.42 -5.21 7.86
CA GLU A 103 -10.55 -5.59 9.27
C GLU A 103 -9.40 -6.51 9.72
N PRO A 104 -8.95 -6.43 10.99
CA PRO A 104 -7.93 -7.32 11.52
C PRO A 104 -8.24 -8.79 11.28
N ASP A 105 -7.23 -9.54 10.83
CA ASP A 105 -7.32 -10.99 10.57
C ASP A 105 -8.42 -11.43 9.58
N SER A 106 -9.04 -10.49 8.85
CA SER A 106 -10.13 -10.77 7.90
C SER A 106 -9.66 -11.25 6.51
N LEU A 107 -8.38 -11.07 6.19
CA LEU A 107 -7.83 -11.34 4.87
C LEU A 107 -6.50 -12.10 4.95
N SER A 108 -6.44 -13.24 4.26
CA SER A 108 -5.21 -14.02 4.04
C SER A 108 -4.24 -13.27 3.11
N TRP A 109 -2.94 -13.53 3.25
CA TRP A 109 -1.92 -12.95 2.37
C TRP A 109 -2.20 -13.21 0.88
N GLU A 110 -2.60 -14.43 0.49
CA GLU A 110 -2.79 -14.81 -0.92
C GLU A 110 -3.87 -13.95 -1.58
N ARG A 111 -5.01 -13.79 -0.90
CA ARG A 111 -6.12 -12.94 -1.34
C ARG A 111 -5.72 -11.45 -1.32
N GLY A 112 -5.01 -11.00 -0.28
CA GLY A 112 -4.52 -9.63 -0.20
C GLY A 112 -3.52 -9.30 -1.30
N TYR A 113 -2.61 -10.22 -1.61
CA TYR A 113 -1.62 -10.05 -2.64
C TYR A 113 -2.25 -10.01 -4.04
N ALA A 114 -3.22 -10.90 -4.30
CA ALA A 114 -4.00 -10.87 -5.53
C ALA A 114 -4.77 -9.55 -5.70
N LEU A 115 -5.36 -9.03 -4.62
CA LEU A 115 -6.02 -7.71 -4.61
C LEU A 115 -5.02 -6.58 -4.91
N ALA A 116 -3.87 -6.55 -4.22
CA ALA A 116 -2.84 -5.54 -4.43
C ALA A 116 -2.33 -5.52 -5.89
N LEU A 117 -2.08 -6.70 -6.49
CA LEU A 117 -1.65 -6.79 -7.89
C LEU A 117 -2.73 -6.32 -8.87
N ARG A 118 -4.00 -6.66 -8.63
CA ARG A 118 -5.11 -6.22 -9.48
C ARG A 118 -5.30 -4.70 -9.43
N CYS A 119 -5.24 -4.11 -8.24
CA CYS A 119 -5.31 -2.66 -8.10
C CYS A 119 -4.13 -1.98 -8.80
N LYS A 120 -2.91 -2.52 -8.63
CA LYS A 120 -1.71 -2.01 -9.32
C LYS A 120 -1.89 -2.05 -10.84
N ALA A 121 -2.37 -3.16 -11.40
CA ALA A 121 -2.59 -3.29 -12.84
C ALA A 121 -3.56 -2.24 -13.38
N VAL A 122 -4.68 -1.99 -12.68
CA VAL A 122 -5.63 -0.93 -13.07
C VAL A 122 -5.01 0.46 -13.04
N LEU A 123 -4.16 0.75 -12.06
CA LEU A 123 -3.46 2.03 -11.99
C LEU A 123 -2.47 2.19 -13.15
N GLU A 124 -1.73 1.14 -13.48
CA GLU A 124 -0.78 1.12 -14.61
C GLU A 124 -1.50 1.26 -15.96
N GLU A 125 -2.65 0.60 -16.15
CA GLU A 125 -3.52 0.75 -17.33
C GLU A 125 -4.03 2.19 -17.52
N ARG A 126 -4.14 2.95 -16.44
CA ARG A 126 -4.55 4.36 -16.44
C ARG A 126 -3.37 5.33 -16.55
N GLY A 127 -2.17 4.83 -16.84
CA GLY A 127 -0.95 5.64 -17.01
C GLY A 127 -0.28 6.08 -15.70
N ILE A 128 -0.70 5.53 -14.55
CA ILE A 128 -0.03 5.74 -13.27
C ILE A 128 1.04 4.66 -13.10
N HIS A 129 2.25 4.97 -13.57
CA HIS A 129 3.41 4.09 -13.46
C HIS A 129 4.17 4.32 -12.14
N ASN A 130 5.02 3.36 -11.77
CA ASN A 130 5.80 3.38 -10.52
C ASN A 130 4.92 3.52 -9.26
N VAL A 131 3.78 2.82 -9.27
CA VAL A 131 2.84 2.78 -8.15
C VAL A 131 2.91 1.44 -7.43
N HIS A 132 2.71 1.48 -6.13
CA HIS A 132 2.57 0.30 -5.29
C HIS A 132 1.18 0.21 -4.70
N CYS A 133 0.79 -0.97 -4.28
CA CYS A 133 -0.42 -1.22 -3.53
C CYS A 133 -0.05 -1.95 -2.24
N GLU A 134 -0.52 -1.42 -1.12
CA GLU A 134 -0.31 -2.00 0.21
C GLU A 134 -1.65 -2.24 0.87
N ILE A 135 -1.79 -3.41 1.47
CA ILE A 135 -2.98 -3.81 2.23
C ILE A 135 -2.57 -3.95 3.69
N ARG A 136 -3.29 -3.26 4.56
CA ARG A 136 -3.06 -3.28 5.99
C ARG A 136 -4.36 -3.44 6.77
N GLU A 137 -4.21 -3.93 7.99
CA GLU A 137 -5.27 -3.93 9.01
C GLU A 137 -5.56 -2.50 9.51
#